data_AF-A0A9P5XRZ0-F1
#
_entry.id   AF-A0A9P5XRZ0-F1
#
_cell.length_a   1.000
_cell.length_b   1.000
_cell.length_c   1.000
_cell.angle_alpha   90.00
_cell.angle_beta   90.00
_cell.angle_gamma   90.00
#
_symmetry.space_group_name_H-M   'P 1'
#
loop_
_entity.id
_entity.type
_entity.pdbx_description
1 polymer ?
#
loop_
_entity_poly.entity_id
_entity_poly.type
_entity_poly.pdbx_seq_one_letter_code
_entity_poly.pdbx_strand_id
1 'polypeptide(L)'
;MFSKTSNVTPNQKEFLFLESHPQYKTHYTIYNMRNKNLHVPNFVGGALPRCDQGDREYYSCTMLTLFKPWRTGEELKSNSETWDIAFKLHVFSNDELKLMRNFNLKYECNDARDDYYSILKKKKKDAKMNNTSSNVLLNNNDDYINDMDIDHHDYGDDNFMTVDIDVFGEKTLRMLSKMRDAERIMNGAGWLDDCTDKPPVFDTSIFIPDTILTPNQWKAVVRD
;
A
#
# COMPACT_ATOMS: atom_id res chain seq x y z
N MET A 1 33.37 26.35 -24.48
CA MET A 1 33.39 26.35 -23.01
C MET A 1 32.05 26.87 -22.53
N PHE A 2 31.13 26.00 -22.13
CA PHE A 2 29.86 26.44 -21.54
C PHE A 2 30.08 26.61 -20.04
N SER A 3 29.99 27.85 -19.57
CA SER A 3 30.06 28.21 -18.15
C SER A 3 28.81 27.70 -17.44
N LYS A 4 28.97 26.80 -16.47
CA LYS A 4 27.89 26.38 -15.57
C LYS A 4 27.68 27.49 -14.54
N THR A 5 26.78 28.43 -14.83
CA THR A 5 26.37 29.45 -13.85
C THR A 5 25.24 28.87 -13.00
N SER A 6 25.55 28.47 -11.77
CA SER A 6 24.56 27.98 -10.82
C SER A 6 24.17 29.05 -9.82
N ASN A 7 22.88 29.43 -9.84
CA ASN A 7 22.24 30.18 -8.77
C ASN A 7 21.96 29.21 -7.61
N VAL A 8 23.00 28.83 -6.86
CA VAL A 8 22.87 27.89 -5.74
C VAL A 8 22.35 28.62 -4.51
N THR A 9 21.14 28.25 -4.06
CA THR A 9 20.65 28.63 -2.73
C THR A 9 21.54 28.03 -1.64
N PRO A 10 21.83 28.72 -0.52
CA PRO A 10 22.91 28.38 0.44
C PRO A 10 22.83 27.01 1.13
N ASN A 11 21.78 26.21 0.89
CA ASN A 11 21.60 24.86 1.46
C ASN A 11 21.67 23.71 0.44
N GLN A 12 22.04 24.01 -0.80
CA GLN A 12 22.21 23.02 -1.85
C GLN A 12 23.69 22.76 -2.08
N LYS A 13 24.08 21.47 -2.09
CA LYS A 13 25.43 21.04 -2.43
C LYS A 13 25.41 20.35 -3.79
N GLU A 14 26.31 20.77 -4.68
CA GLU A 14 26.48 20.19 -6.00
C GLU A 14 27.46 19.02 -5.94
N PHE A 15 27.10 17.92 -6.60
CA PHE A 15 27.94 16.73 -6.74
C PHE A 15 28.13 16.46 -8.24
N LEU A 16 29.39 16.42 -8.67
CA LEU A 16 29.73 16.03 -10.03
C LEU A 16 29.71 14.51 -10.16
N PHE A 17 29.40 14.03 -11.36
CA PHE A 17 29.59 12.62 -11.67
C PHE A 17 31.09 12.27 -11.64
N LEU A 18 31.42 10.97 -11.69
CA LEU A 18 32.81 10.55 -11.89
C LEU A 18 33.28 10.92 -13.30
N GLU A 19 34.57 11.16 -13.50
CA GLU A 19 35.13 11.54 -14.82
C GLU A 19 34.85 10.51 -15.91
N SER A 20 34.74 9.23 -15.54
CA SER A 20 34.39 8.13 -16.44
C SER A 20 32.92 8.12 -16.88
N HIS A 21 32.06 8.92 -16.25
CA HIS A 21 30.63 8.93 -16.54
C HIS A 21 30.32 9.79 -17.78
N PRO A 22 29.47 9.33 -18.73
CA PRO A 22 29.15 10.07 -19.96
C PRO A 22 28.62 11.50 -19.72
N GLN A 23 27.99 11.72 -18.57
CA GLN A 23 27.40 13.00 -18.20
C GLN A 23 28.29 13.89 -17.33
N TYR A 24 29.55 13.51 -17.06
CA TYR A 24 30.49 14.28 -16.23
C TYR A 24 30.55 15.76 -16.61
N LYS A 25 30.69 16.04 -17.91
CA LYS A 25 30.83 17.40 -18.43
C LYS A 25 29.49 18.15 -18.48
N THR A 26 28.37 17.43 -18.63
CA THR A 26 27.06 18.02 -18.95
C THR A 26 26.14 18.17 -17.75
N HIS A 27 26.19 17.25 -16.78
CA HIS A 27 25.25 17.23 -15.66
C HIS A 27 25.97 17.31 -14.31
N TYR A 28 25.20 17.60 -13.27
CA TYR A 28 25.59 17.50 -11.86
C TYR A 28 24.32 17.22 -11.06
N THR A 29 24.46 16.57 -9.91
CA THR A 29 23.35 16.34 -9.01
C THR A 29 23.36 17.41 -7.92
N ILE A 30 22.17 17.89 -7.57
CA ILE A 30 21.99 18.85 -6.48
C ILE A 30 21.37 18.11 -5.32
N TYR A 31 22.04 18.12 -4.17
CA TYR A 31 21.52 17.55 -2.95
C TYR A 31 21.10 18.67 -1.99
N ASN A 32 19.84 18.65 -1.56
CA ASN A 32 19.34 19.57 -0.56
C ASN A 32 19.68 19.06 0.84
N MET A 33 20.62 19.72 1.52
CA MET A 33 21.09 19.31 2.84
C MET A 33 20.01 19.42 3.92
N ARG A 34 18.97 20.26 3.73
CA ARG A 34 17.82 20.31 4.67
C ARG A 34 17.07 18.98 4.73
N ASN A 35 17.03 18.26 3.62
CA ASN A 35 16.32 17.00 3.51
C ASN A 35 17.20 15.80 3.86
N LYS A 36 18.43 16.02 4.37
CA LYS A 36 19.37 14.93 4.67
C LYS A 36 18.77 13.86 5.59
N ASN A 37 17.90 14.28 6.51
CA ASN A 37 17.29 13.40 7.50
C ASN A 37 15.80 13.09 7.22
N LEU A 38 15.28 13.51 6.06
CA LEU A 38 13.86 13.38 5.69
C LEU A 38 13.71 12.43 4.51
N HIS A 39 14.11 11.17 4.70
CA HIS A 39 13.95 10.12 3.70
C HIS A 39 13.01 9.04 4.25
N VAL A 40 11.95 8.75 3.50
CA VAL A 40 11.07 7.61 3.74
C VAL A 40 11.27 6.64 2.59
N PRO A 41 11.95 5.50 2.81
CA PRO A 41 12.11 4.48 1.77
C PRO A 41 10.72 3.98 1.31
N ASN A 42 10.48 4.00 0.01
CA ASN A 42 9.30 3.37 -0.59
C ASN A 42 9.70 2.03 -1.19
N PHE A 43 9.23 0.94 -0.60
CA PHE A 43 9.53 -0.42 -1.07
C PHE A 43 8.52 -0.83 -2.14
N VAL A 44 9.01 -1.23 -3.31
CA VAL A 44 8.22 -1.72 -4.44
C VAL A 44 8.55 -3.20 -4.63
N GLY A 45 7.54 -4.06 -4.74
CA GLY A 45 7.76 -5.50 -4.97
C GLY A 45 7.42 -6.42 -3.79
N GLY A 46 6.47 -6.04 -2.94
CA GLY A 46 5.94 -6.91 -1.89
C GLY A 46 6.31 -6.50 -0.47
N ALA A 47 5.93 -7.33 0.50
CA ALA A 47 6.11 -7.05 1.91
C ALA A 47 7.52 -7.45 2.38
N LEU A 48 8.14 -6.64 3.24
CA LEU A 48 9.48 -6.94 3.78
C LEU A 48 9.45 -8.16 4.71
N PRO A 49 10.49 -9.00 4.76
CA PRO A 49 10.48 -10.18 5.63
C PRO A 49 10.37 -9.79 7.11
N ARG A 50 9.64 -10.60 7.87
CA ARG A 50 9.48 -10.49 9.32
C ARG A 50 10.77 -10.89 10.04
N CYS A 51 11.03 -10.25 11.20
CA CYS A 51 12.21 -10.61 12.00
C CYS A 51 11.97 -11.81 12.93
N ASP A 52 10.71 -12.03 13.31
CA ASP A 52 10.25 -12.99 14.31
C ASP A 52 9.75 -14.30 13.69
N GLN A 53 9.35 -14.30 12.42
CA GLN A 53 8.81 -15.44 11.71
C GLN A 53 9.35 -15.52 10.27
N GLY A 54 9.30 -16.72 9.68
CA GLY A 54 9.69 -16.97 8.30
C GLY A 54 11.16 -17.37 8.12
N ASP A 55 11.68 -17.16 6.91
CA ASP A 55 13.04 -17.53 6.54
C ASP A 55 14.06 -16.51 7.04
N ARG A 56 14.89 -16.96 7.99
CA ARG A 56 15.96 -16.16 8.58
C ARG A 56 17.04 -15.76 7.57
N GLU A 57 17.39 -16.65 6.65
CA GLU A 57 18.41 -16.36 5.64
C GLU A 57 17.91 -15.28 4.68
N TYR A 58 16.63 -15.35 4.28
CA TYR A 58 16.00 -14.32 3.46
C TYR A 58 15.89 -12.97 4.18
N TYR A 59 15.52 -12.97 5.47
CA TYR A 59 15.52 -11.77 6.30
C TYR A 59 16.91 -11.13 6.37
N SER A 60 17.93 -11.94 6.69
CA SER A 60 19.32 -11.48 6.81
C SER A 60 19.86 -10.92 5.49
N CYS A 61 19.59 -11.59 4.37
CA CYS A 61 19.93 -11.12 3.03
C CYS A 61 19.28 -9.76 2.74
N THR A 62 17.98 -9.64 3.02
CA THR A 62 17.23 -8.40 2.76
C THR A 62 17.77 -7.22 3.58
N MET A 63 18.01 -7.42 4.88
CA MET A 63 18.50 -6.35 5.75
C MET A 63 19.93 -5.93 5.40
N LEU A 64 20.80 -6.87 5.04
CA LEU A 64 22.14 -6.56 4.53
C LEU A 64 22.05 -5.76 3.23
N THR A 65 21.18 -6.16 2.30
CA THR A 65 21.00 -5.46 1.02
C THR A 65 20.55 -4.02 1.19
N LEU A 66 19.75 -3.73 2.23
CA LEU A 66 19.22 -2.39 2.49
C LEU A 66 20.21 -1.49 3.24
N PHE A 67 20.96 -2.04 4.20
CA PHE A 67 21.70 -1.22 5.16
C PHE A 67 23.22 -1.34 5.06
N LYS A 68 23.74 -2.45 4.55
CA LYS A 68 25.18 -2.57 4.28
C LYS A 68 25.47 -1.91 2.93
N PRO A 69 26.45 -1.03 2.78
CA PRO A 69 26.83 -0.51 1.47
C PRO A 69 27.43 -1.63 0.60
N TRP A 70 26.98 -1.76 -0.64
CA TRP A 70 27.49 -2.76 -1.58
C TRP A 70 27.47 -2.26 -3.03
N ARG A 71 28.42 -2.77 -3.82
CA ARG A 71 28.43 -2.67 -5.30
C ARG A 71 28.30 -4.02 -5.98
N THR A 72 28.71 -5.09 -5.29
CA THR A 72 28.64 -6.48 -5.76
C THR A 72 28.06 -7.35 -4.65
N GLY A 73 27.51 -8.51 -4.99
CA GLY A 73 26.95 -9.44 -3.99
C GLY A 73 28.01 -10.00 -3.03
N GLU A 74 29.27 -10.09 -3.47
CA GLU A 74 30.41 -10.55 -2.64
C GLU A 74 30.71 -9.59 -1.49
N GLU A 75 30.38 -8.30 -1.63
CA GLU A 75 30.53 -7.32 -0.54
C GLU A 75 29.50 -7.56 0.56
N LEU A 76 28.34 -8.15 0.25
CA LEU A 76 27.31 -8.45 1.23
C LEU A 76 27.64 -9.67 2.09
N LYS A 77 28.17 -10.74 1.47
CA LYS A 77 28.43 -12.03 2.10
C LYS A 77 29.61 -12.74 1.44
N SER A 78 30.50 -13.34 2.24
CA SER A 78 31.50 -14.29 1.73
C SER A 78 30.86 -15.58 1.22
N ASN A 79 31.48 -16.23 0.23
CA ASN A 79 31.00 -17.49 -0.33
C ASN A 79 30.95 -18.64 0.70
N SER A 80 31.75 -18.55 1.77
CA SER A 80 31.88 -19.59 2.79
C SER A 80 30.94 -19.43 3.98
N GLU A 81 30.25 -18.29 4.12
CA GLU A 81 29.38 -18.02 5.28
C GLU A 81 27.89 -18.02 4.89
N THR A 82 26.99 -18.14 5.86
CA THR A 82 25.54 -18.00 5.64
C THR A 82 25.11 -16.54 5.79
N TRP A 83 23.91 -16.19 5.31
CA TRP A 83 23.41 -14.82 5.41
C TRP A 83 23.21 -14.42 6.86
N ASP A 84 22.74 -15.33 7.72
CA ASP A 84 22.61 -15.04 9.16
C ASP A 84 23.95 -14.76 9.84
N ILE A 85 25.04 -15.44 9.43
CA ILE A 85 26.40 -15.17 9.94
C ILE A 85 26.86 -13.78 9.49
N ALA A 86 26.80 -13.48 8.20
CA ALA A 86 27.19 -12.17 7.67
C ALA A 86 26.39 -11.03 8.30
N PHE A 87 25.10 -11.27 8.55
CA PHE A 87 24.20 -10.33 9.23
C PHE A 87 24.66 -10.05 10.66
N LYS A 88 25.00 -11.09 11.43
CA LYS A 88 25.51 -10.95 12.81
C LYS A 88 26.87 -10.26 12.88
N LEU A 89 27.72 -10.45 11.87
CA LEU A 89 29.04 -9.82 11.79
C LEU A 89 28.97 -8.34 11.39
N HIS A 90 27.91 -7.93 10.69
CA HIS A 90 27.75 -6.54 10.30
C HIS A 90 27.29 -5.68 11.48
N VAL A 91 27.96 -4.54 11.68
CA VAL A 91 27.63 -3.58 12.73
C VAL A 91 26.64 -2.56 12.16
N PHE A 92 25.37 -2.73 12.49
CA PHE A 92 24.31 -1.78 12.15
C PHE A 92 24.35 -0.55 13.06
N SER A 93 24.01 0.61 12.50
CA SER A 93 23.82 1.84 13.27
C SER A 93 22.52 1.78 14.08
N ASN A 94 22.42 2.60 15.13
CA ASN A 94 21.19 2.69 15.94
C ASN A 94 19.96 3.10 15.12
N ASP A 95 20.16 3.95 14.11
CA ASP A 95 19.09 4.39 13.21
C ASP A 95 18.62 3.24 12.30
N GLU A 96 19.55 2.43 11.79
CA GLU A 96 19.23 1.23 11.00
C GLU A 96 18.46 0.21 11.84
N LEU A 97 18.92 -0.08 13.06
CA LEU A 97 18.23 -0.99 13.98
C LEU A 97 16.80 -0.50 14.30
N LYS A 98 16.63 0.82 14.45
CA LYS A 98 15.31 1.42 14.65
C LYS A 98 14.42 1.24 13.41
N LEU A 99 14.96 1.43 12.21
CA LEU A 99 14.22 1.19 10.96
C LEU A 99 13.83 -0.28 10.81
N MET A 100 14.74 -1.20 11.09
CA MET A 100 14.47 -2.64 11.09
C MET A 100 13.35 -3.02 12.05
N ARG A 101 13.34 -2.45 13.26
CA ARG A 101 12.24 -2.64 14.21
C ARG A 101 10.91 -2.07 13.68
N ASN A 102 10.95 -0.89 13.04
CA ASN A 102 9.76 -0.30 12.45
C ASN A 102 9.19 -1.12 11.30
N PHE A 103 10.02 -1.86 10.55
CA PHE A 103 9.54 -2.78 9.52
C PHE A 103 8.67 -3.90 10.13
N ASN A 104 8.99 -4.34 11.34
CA ASN A 104 8.20 -5.36 12.04
C ASN A 104 6.86 -4.82 12.60
N LEU A 105 6.79 -3.52 12.88
CA LEU A 105 5.61 -2.90 13.51
C LEU A 105 4.32 -3.09 12.69
N LYS A 106 4.40 -3.04 11.36
CA LYS A 106 3.24 -3.31 10.49
C LYS A 106 2.65 -4.70 10.75
N TYR A 107 3.50 -5.70 10.92
CA TYR A 107 3.08 -7.07 11.18
C TYR A 107 2.49 -7.21 12.58
N GLU A 108 3.12 -6.61 13.59
CA GLU A 108 2.59 -6.61 14.96
C GLU A 108 1.17 -6.00 15.03
N CYS A 109 0.93 -4.91 14.29
CA CYS A 109 -0.41 -4.30 14.21
C CYS A 109 -1.41 -5.20 13.49
N ASN A 110 -1.01 -5.85 12.40
CA ASN A 110 -1.89 -6.77 11.67
C ASN A 110 -2.24 -7.99 12.52
N ASP A 111 -1.25 -8.60 13.18
CA ASP A 111 -1.46 -9.75 14.06
C ASP A 111 -2.38 -9.38 15.22
N ALA A 112 -2.17 -8.22 15.87
CA ALA A 112 -3.04 -7.76 16.96
C ALA A 112 -4.50 -7.55 16.51
N ARG A 113 -4.70 -7.03 15.28
CA ARG A 113 -6.04 -6.87 14.69
C ARG A 113 -6.68 -8.23 14.43
N ASP A 114 -5.93 -9.15 13.85
CA ASP A 114 -6.45 -10.47 13.45
C ASP A 114 -6.73 -11.34 14.69
N ASP A 115 -5.88 -11.25 15.72
CA ASP A 115 -6.09 -11.85 17.03
C ASP A 115 -7.37 -11.33 17.68
N TYR A 116 -7.56 -10.01 17.71
CA TYR A 116 -8.77 -9.40 18.24
C TYR A 116 -10.02 -9.89 17.50
N TYR A 117 -9.95 -9.93 16.16
CA TYR A 117 -11.04 -10.43 15.33
C TYR A 117 -11.33 -11.91 15.55
N SER A 118 -10.30 -12.73 15.74
CA SER A 118 -10.43 -14.16 16.07
C SER A 118 -11.13 -14.37 17.42
N ILE A 119 -10.80 -13.56 18.43
CA ILE A 119 -11.43 -13.57 19.75
C ILE A 119 -12.91 -13.21 19.64
N LEU A 120 -13.26 -12.17 18.87
CA LEU A 120 -14.66 -11.78 18.65
C LEU A 120 -15.47 -12.88 17.97
N LYS A 121 -14.91 -13.51 16.93
CA LYS A 121 -15.55 -14.64 16.25
C LYS A 121 -15.80 -15.81 17.19
N LYS A 122 -14.81 -16.16 18.02
CA LYS A 122 -14.93 -17.24 19.01
C LYS A 122 -16.04 -16.93 20.03
N LYS A 123 -16.05 -15.73 20.61
CA LYS A 123 -17.11 -15.29 21.54
C LYS A 123 -18.51 -15.36 20.92
N LYS A 124 -18.67 -14.96 19.65
CA LYS A 124 -19.96 -15.07 18.94
C LYS A 124 -20.39 -16.52 18.74
N LYS A 125 -19.44 -17.41 18.41
CA LYS A 125 -19.72 -18.85 18.28
C LYS A 125 -20.14 -19.45 19.64
N ASP A 126 -19.42 -19.12 20.70
CA ASP A 126 -19.71 -19.59 22.06
C ASP A 126 -21.09 -19.09 22.53
N ALA A 127 -21.42 -17.81 22.27
CA ALA A 127 -22.74 -17.25 22.58
C ALA A 127 -23.88 -17.95 21.82
N LYS A 128 -23.68 -18.28 20.53
CA LYS A 128 -24.63 -19.06 19.74
C LYS A 128 -24.82 -20.48 20.29
N MET A 129 -23.73 -21.12 20.73
CA MET A 129 -23.78 -22.48 21.30
C MET A 129 -24.56 -22.49 22.61
N ASN A 130 -24.37 -21.48 23.46
CA ASN A 130 -25.03 -21.37 24.77
C ASN A 130 -26.51 -20.97 24.70
N ASN A 131 -26.96 -20.27 23.65
CA ASN A 131 -28.36 -19.88 23.45
C ASN A 131 -29.25 -20.96 22.80
N THR A 132 -28.75 -22.19 22.63
CA THR A 132 -29.51 -23.29 21.98
C THR A 132 -30.62 -23.88 22.88
N SER A 133 -30.78 -23.43 24.13
CA SER A 133 -31.84 -23.92 25.03
C SER A 133 -33.11 -23.06 25.09
N SER A 134 -33.22 -21.97 24.31
CA SER A 134 -34.48 -21.21 24.23
C SER A 134 -34.83 -20.89 22.78
N ASN A 135 -35.82 -21.62 22.25
CA ASN A 135 -36.59 -21.24 21.07
C ASN A 135 -37.16 -19.84 21.27
N VAL A 136 -36.45 -18.80 20.81
CA VAL A 136 -37.03 -17.49 20.57
C VAL A 136 -36.51 -16.99 19.23
N LEU A 137 -37.47 -16.79 18.32
CA LEU A 137 -37.34 -16.14 17.03
C LEU A 137 -36.77 -14.73 17.23
N LEU A 138 -35.45 -14.60 17.32
CA LEU A 138 -34.80 -13.30 17.19
C LEU A 138 -34.48 -13.07 15.73
N ASN A 139 -35.30 -12.19 15.16
CA ASN A 139 -35.11 -11.46 13.92
C ASN A 139 -33.61 -11.23 13.63
N ASN A 140 -33.13 -11.80 12.53
CA ASN A 140 -31.76 -11.63 12.03
C ASN A 140 -31.56 -10.21 11.46
N ASN A 141 -31.58 -9.19 12.30
CA ASN A 141 -31.28 -7.79 11.93
C ASN A 141 -29.97 -7.30 12.57
N ASP A 142 -28.94 -8.16 12.65
CA ASP A 142 -27.58 -7.74 13.02
C ASP A 142 -26.70 -7.66 11.76
N ASP A 143 -27.15 -6.85 10.80
CA ASP A 143 -26.47 -6.52 9.55
C ASP A 143 -25.51 -5.31 9.68
N TYR A 144 -25.28 -4.79 10.88
CA TYR A 144 -24.61 -3.48 11.02
C TYR A 144 -23.08 -3.48 11.23
N ILE A 145 -22.39 -4.63 11.22
CA ILE A 145 -20.90 -4.68 11.41
C ILE A 145 -20.26 -5.74 10.49
N ASN A 146 -20.62 -5.77 9.20
CA ASN A 146 -19.90 -6.60 8.21
C ASN A 146 -19.27 -5.79 7.07
N ASP A 147 -19.31 -4.46 7.13
CA ASP A 147 -18.69 -3.56 6.14
C ASP A 147 -17.42 -2.89 6.69
N MET A 148 -16.44 -3.70 7.10
CA MET A 148 -15.06 -3.23 7.08
C MET A 148 -14.30 -4.17 6.16
N ASP A 149 -14.06 -3.67 4.95
CA ASP A 149 -13.32 -4.30 3.87
C ASP A 149 -12.17 -5.16 4.40
N ILE A 150 -12.36 -6.47 4.30
CA ILE A 150 -11.28 -7.43 4.35
C ILE A 150 -10.66 -7.38 2.96
N ASP A 151 -9.86 -6.35 2.71
CA ASP A 151 -8.78 -6.47 1.75
C ASP A 151 -7.70 -7.36 2.39
N HIS A 152 -7.98 -8.66 2.42
CA HIS A 152 -6.99 -9.69 2.66
C HIS A 152 -6.26 -9.92 1.34
N HIS A 153 -5.58 -8.89 0.86
CA HIS A 153 -4.44 -9.10 0.01
C HIS A 153 -3.31 -9.66 0.90
N ASP A 154 -3.39 -10.96 1.12
CA ASP A 154 -2.23 -11.80 1.36
C ASP A 154 -1.38 -11.73 0.09
N TYR A 155 -0.52 -10.72 -0.01
CA TYR A 155 0.50 -10.63 -1.05
C TYR A 155 1.58 -11.65 -0.74
N GLY A 156 1.26 -12.90 -1.06
CA GLY A 156 2.07 -14.06 -0.76
C GLY A 156 1.94 -15.19 -1.77
N ASP A 157 1.57 -14.93 -3.03
CA ASP A 157 1.89 -15.84 -4.15
C ASP A 157 1.62 -15.16 -5.52
N ASP A 158 2.68 -14.75 -6.23
CA ASP A 158 2.62 -14.30 -7.63
C ASP A 158 2.52 -15.51 -8.59
N ASN A 159 1.57 -16.43 -8.33
CA ASN A 159 1.29 -17.51 -9.26
C ASN A 159 -0.03 -17.24 -10.01
N PHE A 160 0.10 -16.52 -11.12
CA PHE A 160 -0.90 -16.45 -12.18
C PHE A 160 -1.09 -17.85 -12.80
N MET A 161 -1.97 -18.66 -12.23
CA MET A 161 -2.43 -19.92 -12.83
C MET A 161 -3.94 -20.09 -12.60
N THR A 162 -4.67 -19.94 -13.70
CA THR A 162 -5.99 -20.52 -14.02
C THR A 162 -6.81 -21.05 -12.84
N VAL A 163 -7.76 -20.24 -12.35
CA VAL A 163 -8.76 -20.69 -11.39
C VAL A 163 -9.78 -21.58 -12.11
N ASP A 164 -9.71 -22.89 -11.84
CA ASP A 164 -10.76 -23.84 -12.17
C ASP A 164 -12.09 -23.40 -11.55
N ILE A 165 -13.14 -23.40 -12.38
CA ILE A 165 -14.45 -22.78 -12.13
C ILE A 165 -15.33 -23.53 -11.10
N ASP A 166 -14.92 -24.68 -10.57
CA ASP A 166 -15.89 -25.65 -10.04
C ASP A 166 -16.02 -25.81 -8.52
N VAL A 167 -15.44 -24.95 -7.68
CA VAL A 167 -15.74 -24.99 -6.23
C VAL A 167 -15.83 -23.59 -5.63
N PHE A 168 -16.95 -22.90 -5.84
CA PHE A 168 -17.25 -21.69 -5.10
C PHE A 168 -17.47 -22.00 -3.61
N GLY A 169 -16.56 -21.52 -2.76
CA GLY A 169 -16.72 -21.62 -1.30
C GLY A 169 -17.95 -20.85 -0.79
N GLU A 170 -18.39 -21.16 0.43
CA GLU A 170 -19.61 -20.59 1.05
C GLU A 170 -19.63 -19.05 1.05
N LYS A 171 -18.45 -18.41 1.12
CA LYS A 171 -18.31 -16.95 1.01
C LYS A 171 -18.66 -16.43 -0.38
N THR A 172 -18.18 -17.10 -1.44
CA THR A 172 -18.45 -16.71 -2.82
C THR A 172 -19.93 -16.90 -3.16
N LEU A 173 -20.56 -17.96 -2.64
CA LEU A 173 -22.00 -18.16 -2.78
C LEU A 173 -22.81 -17.04 -2.10
N ARG A 174 -22.38 -16.57 -0.92
CA ARG A 174 -23.00 -15.42 -0.24
C ARG A 174 -22.81 -14.12 -1.02
N MET A 175 -21.61 -13.88 -1.55
CA MET A 175 -21.33 -12.72 -2.41
C MET A 175 -22.21 -12.75 -3.66
N LEU A 176 -22.29 -13.89 -4.35
CA LEU A 176 -23.15 -14.06 -5.53
C LEU A 176 -24.64 -13.86 -5.21
N SER A 177 -25.10 -14.29 -4.04
CA SER A 177 -26.48 -14.00 -3.59
C SER A 177 -26.72 -12.51 -3.43
N LYS A 178 -25.78 -11.78 -2.78
CA LYS A 178 -25.87 -10.33 -2.63
C LYS A 178 -25.82 -9.61 -3.98
N MET A 179 -24.96 -10.05 -4.89
CA MET A 179 -24.88 -9.50 -6.25
C MET A 179 -26.19 -9.68 -7.00
N ARG A 180 -26.82 -10.86 -6.89
CA ARG A 180 -28.12 -11.13 -7.49
C ARG A 180 -29.24 -10.29 -6.87
N ASP A 181 -29.21 -10.08 -5.56
CA ASP A 181 -30.19 -9.21 -4.87
C ASP A 181 -30.04 -7.75 -5.32
N ALA A 182 -28.81 -7.27 -5.44
CA ALA A 182 -28.52 -5.93 -5.95
C ALA A 182 -28.99 -5.79 -7.41
N GLU A 183 -28.68 -6.75 -8.27
CA GLU A 183 -29.12 -6.79 -9.67
C GLU A 183 -30.66 -6.75 -9.77
N ARG A 184 -31.36 -7.51 -8.94
CA ARG A 184 -32.83 -7.47 -8.88
C ARG A 184 -33.37 -6.09 -8.48
N ILE A 185 -32.75 -5.44 -7.50
CA ILE A 185 -33.16 -4.09 -7.05
C ILE A 185 -32.92 -3.08 -8.18
N MET A 186 -31.75 -3.13 -8.82
CA MET A 186 -31.36 -2.22 -9.90
C MET A 186 -32.27 -2.38 -11.13
N ASN A 187 -32.59 -3.63 -11.50
CA ASN A 187 -33.58 -3.93 -12.55
C ASN A 187 -34.98 -3.44 -12.15
N GLY A 188 -35.42 -3.68 -10.91
CA GLY A 188 -36.73 -3.23 -10.44
C GLY A 188 -36.88 -1.70 -10.37
N ALA A 189 -35.78 -0.98 -10.22
CA ALA A 189 -35.71 0.48 -10.25
C ALA A 189 -35.55 1.05 -11.68
N GLY A 190 -35.41 0.21 -12.70
CA GLY A 190 -35.18 0.62 -14.10
C GLY A 190 -33.79 1.20 -14.37
N TRP A 191 -32.82 0.99 -13.48
CA TRP A 191 -31.45 1.52 -13.64
C TRP A 191 -30.63 0.77 -14.69
N LEU A 192 -31.01 -0.47 -14.99
CA LEU A 192 -30.35 -1.34 -15.98
C LEU A 192 -31.17 -1.47 -17.26
N ASP A 193 -32.30 -0.75 -17.37
CA ASP A 193 -33.06 -0.68 -18.60
C ASP A 193 -32.22 0.01 -19.69
N ASP A 194 -32.33 -0.47 -20.93
CA ASP A 194 -31.66 0.15 -22.05
C ASP A 194 -32.10 1.62 -22.17
N CYS A 195 -31.14 2.54 -22.05
CA CYS A 195 -31.39 3.96 -22.27
C CYS A 195 -31.70 4.17 -23.76
N THR A 196 -33.00 4.17 -24.10
CA THR A 196 -33.48 4.38 -25.48
C THR A 196 -33.35 5.82 -25.96
N ASP A 197 -33.11 6.74 -25.02
CA ASP A 197 -32.83 8.13 -25.32
C ASP A 197 -31.40 8.28 -25.83
N LYS A 198 -31.25 9.02 -26.94
CA LYS A 198 -29.91 9.47 -27.35
C LYS A 198 -29.32 10.25 -26.19
N PRO A 199 -28.06 10.00 -25.79
CA PRO A 199 -27.43 10.78 -24.73
C PRO A 199 -27.60 12.26 -25.10
N PRO A 200 -28.00 13.12 -24.16
CA PRO A 200 -28.12 14.54 -24.44
C PRO A 200 -26.76 14.98 -24.99
N VAL A 201 -26.79 15.77 -26.06
CA VAL A 201 -25.56 16.31 -26.63
C VAL A 201 -25.00 17.25 -25.58
N PHE A 202 -24.00 16.77 -24.83
CA PHE A 202 -23.29 17.60 -23.88
C PHE A 202 -22.40 18.53 -24.66
N ASP A 203 -22.53 19.82 -24.40
CA ASP A 203 -21.55 20.78 -24.86
C ASP A 203 -20.23 20.50 -24.11
N THR A 204 -19.27 19.91 -24.81
CA THR A 204 -17.92 19.68 -24.30
C THR A 204 -17.03 20.91 -24.50
N SER A 205 -17.59 22.05 -24.93
CA SER A 205 -16.84 23.28 -24.99
C SER A 205 -16.30 23.61 -23.60
N ILE A 206 -15.02 23.99 -23.56
CA ILE A 206 -14.41 24.49 -22.33
C ILE A 206 -15.20 25.75 -21.96
N PHE A 207 -15.84 25.73 -20.80
CA PHE A 207 -16.49 26.93 -20.27
C PHE A 207 -15.44 28.02 -20.09
N ILE A 208 -15.55 29.07 -20.90
CA ILE A 208 -14.74 30.28 -20.77
C ILE A 208 -15.67 31.33 -20.12
N PRO A 209 -15.44 31.71 -18.85
CA PRO A 209 -16.24 32.76 -18.24
C PRO A 209 -16.03 34.09 -18.94
N ASP A 210 -17.11 34.85 -19.13
CA ASP A 210 -17.05 36.21 -19.73
C ASP A 210 -16.15 37.17 -18.93
N THR A 211 -15.97 36.88 -17.64
CA THR A 211 -15.12 37.66 -16.73
C THR A 211 -14.09 36.77 -16.04
N ILE A 212 -12.82 37.02 -16.32
CA ILE A 212 -11.70 36.39 -15.63
C ILE A 212 -11.41 37.19 -14.36
N LEU A 213 -12.00 36.75 -13.25
CA LEU A 213 -11.79 37.34 -11.93
C LEU A 213 -10.80 36.52 -11.10
N THR A 214 -10.11 37.20 -10.19
CA THR A 214 -9.26 36.54 -9.20
C THR A 214 -10.09 35.79 -8.15
N PRO A 215 -9.55 34.78 -7.45
CA PRO A 215 -10.29 33.98 -6.47
C PRO A 215 -11.00 34.81 -5.38
N ASN A 216 -10.45 35.95 -4.99
CA ASN A 216 -11.05 36.85 -3.99
C ASN A 216 -12.24 37.64 -4.55
N GLN A 217 -12.22 38.00 -5.83
CA GLN A 217 -13.31 38.68 -6.51
C GLN A 217 -14.49 37.72 -6.74
N TRP A 218 -14.23 36.46 -7.09
CA TRP A 218 -15.27 35.42 -7.15
C TRP A 218 -15.96 35.20 -5.80
N LYS A 219 -15.20 35.20 -4.70
CA LYS A 219 -15.77 35.11 -3.35
C LYS A 219 -16.66 36.28 -2.95
N ALA A 220 -16.48 37.45 -3.55
CA ALA A 220 -17.34 38.61 -3.31
C ALA A 220 -18.64 38.54 -4.13
N VAL A 221 -18.58 38.01 -5.36
CA VAL A 221 -19.73 37.89 -6.27
C VAL A 221 -20.68 36.76 -5.90
N VAL A 222 -20.17 35.64 -5.35
CA VAL A 222 -20.99 34.47 -4.97
C VAL A 222 -21.63 34.62 -3.57
N ARG A 223 -21.26 35.67 -2.81
CA ARG A 223 -21.89 35.98 -1.53
C ARG A 223 -23.08 36.91 -1.73
N ASP A 224 -24.13 36.39 -2.35
CA ASP A 224 -25.51 36.88 -2.22
C ASP A 224 -26.40 35.69 -1.80
#